data_AF-A0A958YIT1-F1
#
_entry.id   AF-A0A958YIT1-F1
#
_cell.length_a   1.000
_cell.length_b   1.000
_cell.length_c   1.000
_cell.angle_alpha   90.00
_cell.angle_beta   90.00
_cell.angle_gamma   90.00
#
_symmetry.space_group_name_H-M   'P 1'
#
loop_
_entity.id
_entity.type
_entity.pdbx_description
1 polymer ?
#
loop_
_entity_poly.entity_id
_entity_poly.type
_entity_poly.pdbx_seq_one_letter_code
_entity_poly.pdbx_strand_id
1 'polypeptide(L)'
;MHKNKSHSDLDIKKSQVKASLKQSVKNIDSYTHLRGESLYVDDVNVREGTFLAVVFDAPIAHGKIKSIDYSEAEALAGVERIFTYKDIPGDNQIGGIIQDEPLFAEKDIHFWGQPIALIVAKTELIARQARRLIKIDFEELPVITMAKDAKDKGSFINAARSFNLGNTDEAFANCDYIFEGETFSNGQEQLYIEAQGSYAEPLENGTIKITSSTQGPTAVQKTAASVLGLPMHKIEVDVTRLGGGFGGKEDQATPWAVMAALATYHLKQSVKLVLNRHDDLRMTGKRHPYESTYKIGLSKDLKILAYEVEFLQNSGAAADLSPAIAERTLFHATNSYFVKNVKSTVYSCKTHLPPNTAFRGFGGPQGMFVIESAIAKAASEIGVSARKIQEANLLQENDEFSYGQIAKQVEAQNSWNAAKTIFNLKELERDVEDFNKNNKAFKKGLALMPITFGISFTNT
;
A
#
# COMPACT_ATOMS: atom_id res chain seq x y z
N MET A 1 -0.02 -22.96 61.80
CA MET A 1 -1.03 -22.21 61.04
C MET A 1 -0.32 -21.31 60.04
N HIS A 2 -0.31 -21.68 58.76
CA HIS A 2 -0.33 -20.76 57.61
C HIS A 2 -0.46 -21.64 56.37
N LYS A 3 -1.71 -22.01 56.07
CA LYS A 3 -2.10 -22.77 54.89
C LYS A 3 -1.94 -21.88 53.65
N ASN A 4 -1.37 -22.48 52.61
CA ASN A 4 -1.50 -22.15 51.19
C ASN A 4 -2.76 -21.33 50.85
N LYS A 5 -2.61 -20.01 50.75
CA LYS A 5 -3.54 -19.10 50.07
C LYS A 5 -2.70 -18.14 49.24
N SER A 6 -2.46 -18.47 47.96
CA SER A 6 -2.09 -17.45 46.96
C SER A 6 -2.09 -17.93 45.50
N HIS A 7 -2.29 -19.21 45.19
CA HIS A 7 -2.35 -19.66 43.79
C HIS A 7 -3.75 -19.60 43.15
N SER A 8 -4.84 -19.51 43.93
CA SER A 8 -6.20 -19.57 43.37
C SER A 8 -6.59 -18.35 42.55
N ASP A 9 -6.28 -17.13 43.00
CA ASP A 9 -6.77 -15.91 42.34
C ASP A 9 -6.05 -15.64 41.01
N LEU A 10 -4.77 -16.03 40.92
CA LEU A 10 -3.99 -15.89 39.70
C LEU A 10 -4.41 -16.92 38.64
N ASP A 11 -4.76 -18.13 39.07
CA ASP A 11 -5.27 -19.19 38.18
C ASP A 11 -6.72 -18.91 37.75
N ILE A 12 -7.54 -18.31 38.62
CA ILE A 12 -8.87 -17.79 38.25
C ILE A 12 -8.74 -16.67 37.22
N LYS A 13 -7.85 -15.69 37.43
CA LYS A 13 -7.61 -14.63 36.44
C LYS A 13 -7.07 -15.18 35.11
N LYS A 14 -6.15 -16.14 35.13
CA LYS A 14 -5.64 -16.80 33.91
C LYS A 14 -6.71 -17.61 33.19
N SER A 15 -7.60 -18.30 33.91
CA SER A 15 -8.71 -19.04 33.32
C SER A 15 -9.80 -18.13 32.76
N GLN A 16 -10.09 -17.00 33.41
CA GLN A 16 -10.95 -15.93 32.90
C GLN A 16 -10.37 -15.27 31.65
N VAL A 17 -9.07 -15.00 31.62
CA VAL A 17 -8.36 -14.51 30.41
C VAL A 17 -8.38 -15.57 29.31
N LYS A 18 -8.15 -16.85 29.60
CA LYS A 18 -8.31 -17.94 28.60
C LYS A 18 -9.74 -18.07 28.08
N ALA A 19 -10.75 -17.84 28.93
CA ALA A 19 -12.15 -17.88 28.55
C ALA A 19 -12.55 -16.65 27.72
N SER A 20 -12.06 -15.47 28.06
CA SER A 20 -12.28 -14.24 27.28
C SER A 20 -11.55 -14.27 25.94
N LEU A 21 -10.35 -14.88 25.87
CA LEU A 21 -9.62 -15.14 24.61
C LEU A 21 -10.38 -16.09 23.67
N LYS A 22 -11.35 -16.88 24.18
CA LYS A 22 -12.21 -17.78 23.39
C LYS A 22 -13.57 -17.18 23.06
N GLN A 23 -13.95 -16.05 23.65
CA GLN A 23 -15.18 -15.36 23.33
C GLN A 23 -14.91 -14.27 22.27
N SER A 24 -15.82 -14.13 21.32
CA SER A 24 -15.79 -13.02 20.36
C SER A 24 -15.99 -11.71 21.12
N VAL A 25 -14.90 -11.04 21.50
CA VAL A 25 -14.94 -9.71 22.11
C VAL A 25 -15.30 -8.70 21.01
N LYS A 26 -16.35 -7.90 21.24
CA LYS A 26 -16.72 -6.81 20.31
C LYS A 26 -15.66 -5.72 20.34
N ASN A 27 -15.50 -4.99 19.24
CA ASN A 27 -14.68 -3.77 19.24
C ASN A 27 -15.17 -2.83 20.35
N ILE A 28 -14.26 -2.41 21.23
CA ILE A 28 -14.54 -1.58 22.40
C ILE A 28 -15.09 -0.20 22.03
N ASP A 29 -14.86 0.28 20.82
CA ASP A 29 -15.35 1.58 20.34
C ASP A 29 -16.62 1.48 19.48
N SER A 30 -17.13 0.26 19.22
CA SER A 30 -18.26 0.06 18.30
C SER A 30 -19.52 0.87 18.66
N TYR A 31 -19.78 1.08 19.96
CA TYR A 31 -20.93 1.85 20.42
C TYR A 31 -20.72 3.37 20.27
N THR A 32 -19.49 3.89 20.43
CA THR A 32 -19.20 5.32 20.20
C THR A 32 -19.19 5.66 18.72
N HIS A 33 -18.76 4.71 17.86
CA HIS A 33 -18.87 4.85 16.40
C HIS A 33 -20.33 5.03 15.96
N LEU A 34 -21.24 4.18 16.47
CA LEU A 34 -22.65 4.22 16.12
C LEU A 34 -23.33 5.52 16.55
N ARG A 35 -22.89 6.11 17.67
CA ARG A 35 -23.46 7.34 18.24
C ARG A 35 -22.84 8.62 17.72
N GLY A 36 -21.78 8.53 16.90
CA GLY A 36 -21.03 9.71 16.44
C GLY A 36 -20.20 10.38 17.55
N GLU A 37 -19.82 9.64 18.58
CA GLU A 37 -19.02 10.14 19.71
C GLU A 37 -17.51 9.90 19.53
N SER A 38 -17.14 9.06 18.57
CA SER A 38 -15.73 8.82 18.23
C SER A 38 -15.19 10.00 17.42
N LEU A 39 -14.22 10.70 17.99
CA LEU A 39 -13.53 11.80 17.33
C LEU A 39 -12.47 11.30 16.33
N TYR A 40 -12.51 11.78 15.10
CA TYR A 40 -11.48 11.61 14.08
C TYR A 40 -10.65 12.90 13.96
N VAL A 41 -9.65 12.93 13.06
CA VAL A 41 -8.74 14.10 12.95
C VAL A 41 -9.52 15.39 12.65
N ASP A 42 -10.62 15.30 11.91
CA ASP A 42 -11.44 16.45 11.55
C ASP A 42 -12.43 16.86 12.66
N ASP A 43 -12.69 15.98 13.64
CA ASP A 43 -13.63 16.25 14.75
C ASP A 43 -12.94 16.81 16.00
N VAL A 44 -11.60 16.85 16.02
CA VAL A 44 -10.87 17.35 17.19
C VAL A 44 -11.17 18.82 17.43
N ASN A 45 -11.25 19.21 18.71
CA ASN A 45 -11.38 20.61 19.07
C ASN A 45 -10.16 21.39 18.58
N VAL A 46 -10.42 22.45 17.81
CA VAL A 46 -9.39 23.34 17.27
C VAL A 46 -9.26 24.59 18.12
N ARG A 47 -8.08 25.24 18.12
CA ARG A 47 -7.89 26.53 18.78
C ARG A 47 -8.65 27.63 18.04
N GLU A 48 -9.09 28.63 18.79
CA GLU A 48 -9.66 29.84 18.19
C GLU A 48 -8.62 30.51 17.27
N GLY A 49 -9.05 30.91 16.07
CA GLY A 49 -8.16 31.48 15.07
C GLY A 49 -7.35 30.47 14.25
N THR A 50 -7.66 29.17 14.36
CA THR A 50 -7.08 28.13 13.48
C THR A 50 -7.33 28.46 12.00
N PHE A 51 -6.28 28.43 11.19
CA PHE A 51 -6.39 28.55 9.75
C PHE A 51 -6.65 27.20 9.08
N LEU A 52 -7.23 27.27 7.87
CA LEU A 52 -7.57 26.12 7.04
C LEU A 52 -6.66 26.14 5.82
N ALA A 53 -6.16 24.97 5.44
CA ALA A 53 -5.21 24.85 4.33
C ALA A 53 -5.75 24.01 3.18
N VAL A 54 -5.33 24.36 1.96
CA VAL A 54 -5.60 23.63 0.72
C VAL A 54 -4.32 23.56 -0.10
N VAL A 55 -4.06 22.39 -0.69
CA VAL A 55 -2.88 22.17 -1.54
C VAL A 55 -3.18 22.61 -2.98
N PHE A 56 -2.23 23.33 -3.58
CA PHE A 56 -2.16 23.58 -5.01
C PHE A 56 -1.21 22.56 -5.64
N ASP A 57 -1.73 21.81 -6.61
CA ASP A 57 -1.10 20.63 -7.21
C ASP A 57 -0.82 20.81 -8.70
N ALA A 58 0.09 19.98 -9.21
CA ALA A 58 0.47 19.99 -10.61
C ALA A 58 -0.66 19.49 -11.53
N PRO A 59 -1.00 20.24 -12.60
CA PRO A 59 -2.06 19.86 -13.54
C PRO A 59 -1.58 18.94 -14.68
N ILE A 60 -0.31 18.56 -14.71
CA ILE A 60 0.29 17.71 -15.75
C ILE A 60 1.08 16.55 -15.15
N ALA A 61 1.34 15.52 -15.94
CA ALA A 61 2.04 14.31 -15.50
C ALA A 61 3.58 14.44 -15.52
N HIS A 62 4.15 15.17 -16.48
CA HIS A 62 5.59 15.34 -16.57
C HIS A 62 5.94 16.66 -17.24
N GLY A 63 6.81 17.45 -16.61
CA GLY A 63 7.23 18.71 -17.20
C GLY A 63 8.15 19.54 -16.32
N LYS A 64 8.49 20.73 -16.80
CA LYS A 64 9.27 21.73 -16.07
C LYS A 64 8.42 22.96 -15.79
N ILE A 65 8.46 23.44 -14.56
CA ILE A 65 7.85 24.69 -14.13
C ILE A 65 8.68 25.85 -14.69
N LYS A 66 8.08 26.70 -15.51
CA LYS A 66 8.72 27.92 -16.02
C LYS A 66 8.51 29.10 -15.08
N SER A 67 7.27 29.30 -14.65
CA SER A 67 6.89 30.36 -13.72
C SER A 67 5.55 30.06 -13.06
N ILE A 68 5.36 30.58 -11.85
CA ILE A 68 4.09 30.54 -11.13
C ILE A 68 3.79 31.95 -10.62
N ASP A 69 2.57 32.41 -10.87
CA ASP A 69 2.04 33.67 -10.37
C ASP A 69 1.00 33.40 -9.28
N TYR A 70 1.32 33.85 -8.06
CA TYR A 70 0.48 33.75 -6.88
C TYR A 70 -0.26 35.04 -6.55
N SER A 71 0.02 36.14 -7.26
CA SER A 71 -0.36 37.50 -6.85
C SER A 71 -1.86 37.71 -6.66
N GLU A 72 -2.70 37.21 -7.58
CA GLU A 72 -4.15 37.28 -7.44
C GLU A 72 -4.67 36.44 -6.26
N ALA A 73 -4.04 35.30 -6.00
CA ALA A 73 -4.40 34.41 -4.88
C ALA A 73 -3.99 35.03 -3.54
N GLU A 74 -2.80 35.63 -3.44
CA GLU A 74 -2.32 36.32 -2.24
C GLU A 74 -3.14 37.58 -1.92
N ALA A 75 -3.63 38.29 -2.93
CA ALA A 75 -4.46 39.47 -2.76
C ALA A 75 -5.91 39.15 -2.34
N LEU A 76 -6.34 37.88 -2.40
CA LEU A 76 -7.70 37.49 -2.05
C LEU A 76 -7.95 37.65 -0.54
N ALA A 77 -8.96 38.46 -0.20
CA ALA A 77 -9.29 38.74 1.20
C ALA A 77 -9.56 37.45 2.00
N GLY A 78 -8.80 37.28 3.09
CA GLY A 78 -8.90 36.13 3.98
C GLY A 78 -7.91 34.99 3.67
N VAL A 79 -7.14 35.08 2.59
CA VAL A 79 -5.89 34.34 2.46
C VAL A 79 -4.87 34.94 3.43
N GLU A 80 -4.24 34.07 4.22
CA GLU A 80 -3.19 34.46 5.15
C GLU A 80 -1.83 34.45 4.46
N ARG A 81 -1.49 33.30 3.85
CA ARG A 81 -0.21 33.10 3.16
C ARG A 81 -0.25 31.88 2.25
N ILE A 82 0.57 31.90 1.21
CA ILE A 82 0.88 30.73 0.37
C ILE A 82 2.32 30.31 0.68
N PHE A 83 2.51 29.02 0.98
CA PHE A 83 3.81 28.40 1.24
C PHE A 83 4.25 27.57 0.05
N THR A 84 5.53 27.63 -0.28
CA THR A 84 6.20 26.91 -1.37
C THR A 84 7.45 26.23 -0.86
N TYR A 85 8.19 25.55 -1.74
CA TYR A 85 9.50 24.99 -1.42
C TYR A 85 10.49 26.02 -0.83
N LYS A 86 10.34 27.31 -1.16
CA LYS A 86 11.22 28.39 -0.66
C LYS A 86 11.02 28.70 0.83
N ASP A 87 9.88 28.29 1.39
CA ASP A 87 9.55 28.53 2.78
C ASP A 87 10.06 27.40 3.69
N ILE A 88 10.62 26.32 3.13
CA ILE A 88 11.15 25.19 3.90
C ILE A 88 12.48 25.58 4.54
N PRO A 89 12.60 25.59 5.89
CA PRO A 89 13.83 25.97 6.57
C PRO A 89 14.89 24.85 6.63
N GLY A 90 14.47 23.59 6.50
CA GLY A 90 15.33 22.41 6.45
C GLY A 90 15.38 21.80 5.05
N ASP A 91 15.18 20.48 4.96
CA ASP A 91 15.29 19.76 3.70
C ASP A 91 13.93 19.63 3.00
N ASN A 92 13.84 19.99 1.71
CA ASN A 92 12.64 19.74 0.89
C ASN A 92 12.60 18.27 0.44
N GLN A 93 12.44 17.34 1.39
CA GLN A 93 12.53 15.90 1.16
C GLN A 93 11.62 15.13 2.12
N ILE A 94 10.83 14.19 1.56
CA ILE A 94 9.85 13.38 2.30
C ILE A 94 9.94 11.89 2.00
N GLY A 95 10.80 11.46 1.07
CA GLY A 95 10.96 10.05 0.73
C GLY A 95 11.37 9.21 1.95
N GLY A 96 10.71 8.07 2.15
CA GLY A 96 10.95 7.20 3.31
C GLY A 96 12.19 6.31 3.12
N ILE A 97 12.10 5.37 2.17
CA ILE A 97 13.17 4.39 1.88
C ILE A 97 14.30 5.04 1.07
N ILE A 98 13.94 5.74 0.00
CA ILE A 98 14.87 6.52 -0.84
C ILE A 98 14.50 7.98 -0.65
N GLN A 99 15.49 8.85 -0.49
CA GLN A 99 15.30 10.29 -0.41
C GLN A 99 15.12 10.88 -1.83
N ASP A 100 14.02 10.55 -2.49
CA ASP A 100 13.75 10.90 -3.89
C ASP A 100 12.43 11.65 -4.14
N GLU A 101 11.76 12.13 -3.09
CA GLU A 101 10.48 12.84 -3.21
C GLU A 101 10.50 14.17 -2.44
N PRO A 102 10.29 15.32 -3.10
CA PRO A 102 10.21 16.61 -2.42
C PRO A 102 8.82 16.85 -1.80
N LEU A 103 8.75 17.65 -0.72
CA LEU A 103 7.47 18.07 -0.14
C LEU A 103 6.66 18.95 -1.11
N PHE A 104 7.36 19.88 -1.76
CA PHE A 104 6.81 20.73 -2.82
C PHE A 104 7.70 20.65 -4.05
N ALA A 105 7.09 20.57 -5.24
CA ALA A 105 7.80 20.65 -6.51
C ALA A 105 8.56 21.98 -6.63
N GLU A 106 9.82 21.90 -7.07
CA GLU A 106 10.68 23.08 -7.25
C GLU A 106 10.75 23.51 -8.71
N LYS A 107 11.18 22.59 -9.57
CA LYS A 107 11.47 22.83 -11.00
C LYS A 107 10.81 21.80 -11.89
N ASP A 108 10.81 20.55 -11.48
CA ASP A 108 10.28 19.44 -12.27
C ASP A 108 8.96 18.93 -11.66
N ILE A 109 8.04 18.57 -12.54
CA ILE A 109 6.78 17.89 -12.22
C ILE A 109 6.93 16.44 -12.67
N HIS A 110 6.66 15.50 -11.78
CA HIS A 110 6.80 14.07 -12.05
C HIS A 110 5.47 13.30 -12.07
N PHE A 111 4.37 13.91 -11.64
CA PHE A 111 3.04 13.31 -11.76
C PHE A 111 1.92 14.35 -11.62
N TRP A 112 0.75 14.01 -12.17
CA TRP A 112 -0.46 14.81 -11.98
C TRP A 112 -0.90 14.69 -10.53
N GLY A 113 -0.96 15.82 -9.82
CA GLY A 113 -1.31 15.88 -8.41
C GLY A 113 -0.12 16.14 -7.51
N GLN A 114 1.09 16.28 -8.06
CA GLN A 114 2.26 16.60 -7.25
C GLN A 114 2.08 17.95 -6.53
N PRO A 115 2.24 18.01 -5.19
CA PRO A 115 2.11 19.26 -4.46
C PRO A 115 3.12 20.31 -4.93
N ILE A 116 2.65 21.54 -5.16
CA ILE A 116 3.49 22.69 -5.55
C ILE A 116 3.49 23.76 -4.46
N ALA A 117 2.33 24.02 -3.86
CA ALA A 117 2.19 25.02 -2.81
C ALA A 117 1.07 24.66 -1.82
N LEU A 118 1.12 25.25 -0.63
CA LEU A 118 0.08 25.18 0.39
C LEU A 118 -0.53 26.56 0.61
N ILE A 119 -1.84 26.66 0.39
CA ILE A 119 -2.61 27.88 0.57
C ILE A 119 -3.25 27.84 1.95
N VAL A 120 -2.98 28.85 2.78
CA VAL A 120 -3.53 28.97 4.13
C VAL A 120 -4.47 30.17 4.21
N ALA A 121 -5.69 29.97 4.68
CA ALA A 121 -6.72 30.99 4.74
C ALA A 121 -7.62 30.85 5.98
N LYS A 122 -8.43 31.88 6.24
CA LYS A 122 -9.41 31.88 7.35
C LYS A 122 -10.47 30.79 7.23
N THR A 123 -10.79 30.37 6.01
CA THR A 123 -11.73 29.27 5.74
C THR A 123 -11.24 28.44 4.56
N GLU A 124 -11.63 27.17 4.53
CA GLU A 124 -11.33 26.28 3.41
C GLU A 124 -11.90 26.80 2.07
N LEU A 125 -13.10 27.41 2.11
CA LEU A 125 -13.73 27.99 0.92
C LEU A 125 -12.86 29.06 0.28
N ILE A 126 -12.27 29.95 1.08
CA ILE A 126 -11.37 31.01 0.60
C ILE A 126 -10.09 30.40 0.02
N ALA A 127 -9.49 29.41 0.70
CA ALA A 127 -8.31 28.71 0.19
C ALA A 127 -8.58 28.01 -1.17
N ARG A 128 -9.78 27.43 -1.34
CA ARG A 128 -10.21 26.84 -2.63
C ARG A 128 -10.45 27.88 -3.73
N GLN A 129 -10.94 29.06 -3.39
CA GLN A 129 -11.07 30.17 -4.33
C GLN A 129 -9.69 30.66 -4.76
N ALA A 130 -8.77 30.87 -3.82
CA ALA A 130 -7.39 31.24 -4.08
C ALA A 130 -6.66 30.23 -4.97
N ARG A 131 -6.88 28.91 -4.75
CA ARG A 131 -6.30 27.84 -5.61
C ARG A 131 -6.61 28.03 -7.09
N ARG A 132 -7.77 28.59 -7.44
CA ARG A 132 -8.20 28.83 -8.83
C ARG A 132 -7.60 30.09 -9.45
N LEU A 133 -7.04 30.97 -8.64
CA LEU A 133 -6.42 32.22 -9.07
C LEU A 133 -4.92 32.06 -9.35
N ILE A 134 -4.30 30.98 -8.89
CA ILE A 134 -2.89 30.68 -9.15
C ILE A 134 -2.72 30.30 -10.62
N LYS A 135 -1.80 30.97 -11.31
CA LYS A 135 -1.46 30.70 -12.72
C LYS A 135 -0.09 30.07 -12.78
N ILE A 136 0.02 28.97 -13.53
CA ILE A 136 1.27 28.24 -13.73
C ILE A 136 1.56 28.10 -15.21
N ASP A 137 2.81 28.35 -15.60
CA ASP A 137 3.35 28.07 -16.93
C ASP A 137 4.38 26.94 -16.83
N PHE A 138 4.31 26.00 -17.78
CA PHE A 138 5.15 24.81 -17.80
C PHE A 138 5.55 24.39 -19.21
N GLU A 139 6.62 23.60 -19.29
CA GLU A 139 7.01 22.84 -20.47
C GLU A 139 6.62 21.38 -20.25
N GLU A 140 5.70 20.85 -21.05
CA GLU A 140 5.37 19.42 -21.00
C GLU A 140 6.51 18.58 -21.55
N LEU A 141 6.79 17.45 -20.89
CA LEU A 141 7.81 16.49 -21.29
C LEU A 141 7.18 15.12 -21.59
N PRO A 142 7.88 14.22 -22.29
CA PRO A 142 7.35 12.89 -22.63
C PRO A 142 6.90 12.11 -21.40
N VAL A 143 5.64 11.68 -21.39
CA VAL A 143 5.01 10.95 -20.28
C VAL A 143 5.24 9.44 -20.43
N ILE A 144 5.36 8.74 -19.32
CA ILE A 144 5.47 7.27 -19.23
C ILE A 144 4.47 6.84 -18.17
N THR A 145 3.47 6.04 -18.52
CA THR A 145 2.46 5.56 -17.55
C THR A 145 2.44 4.04 -17.41
N MET A 146 2.97 3.30 -18.38
CA MET A 146 3.01 1.83 -18.38
C MET A 146 4.33 1.32 -17.81
N ALA A 147 4.30 0.18 -17.12
CA ALA A 147 5.50 -0.41 -16.53
C ALA A 147 6.42 -0.98 -17.62
N LYS A 148 5.83 -1.55 -18.68
CA LYS A 148 6.56 -2.04 -19.86
C LYS A 148 7.34 -0.94 -20.57
N ASP A 149 6.72 0.22 -20.80
CA ASP A 149 7.40 1.38 -21.40
C ASP A 149 8.57 1.88 -20.55
N ALA A 150 8.40 1.87 -19.22
CA ALA A 150 9.47 2.23 -18.29
C ALA A 150 10.62 1.22 -18.35
N LYS A 151 10.32 -0.08 -18.42
CA LYS A 151 11.32 -1.14 -18.57
C LYS A 151 12.11 -0.99 -19.87
N ASP A 152 11.43 -0.79 -20.99
CA ASP A 152 12.06 -0.64 -22.31
C ASP A 152 13.01 0.58 -22.37
N LYS A 153 12.72 1.61 -21.57
CA LYS A 153 13.56 2.81 -21.41
C LYS A 153 14.61 2.70 -20.29
N GLY A 154 14.66 1.59 -19.56
CA GLY A 154 15.54 1.42 -18.40
C GLY A 154 15.21 2.34 -17.21
N SER A 155 13.97 2.80 -17.11
CA SER A 155 13.48 3.73 -16.09
C SER A 155 13.01 2.96 -14.85
N PHE A 156 13.88 2.82 -13.85
CA PHE A 156 13.59 2.10 -12.61
C PHE A 156 13.86 2.97 -11.38
N ILE A 157 13.13 2.73 -10.30
CA ILE A 157 13.35 3.35 -8.98
C ILE A 157 14.64 2.83 -8.36
N ASN A 158 14.87 1.52 -8.44
CA ASN A 158 16.01 0.82 -7.86
C ASN A 158 16.40 -0.37 -8.73
N ALA A 159 17.57 -0.96 -8.47
CA ALA A 159 18.00 -2.18 -9.16
C ALA A 159 16.99 -3.32 -8.96
N ALA A 160 16.80 -4.13 -10.00
CA ALA A 160 15.91 -5.28 -9.97
C ALA A 160 16.30 -6.27 -8.87
N ARG A 161 15.31 -6.93 -8.27
CA ARG A 161 15.52 -7.95 -7.23
C ARG A 161 15.08 -9.30 -7.76
N SER A 162 15.77 -10.37 -7.37
CA SER A 162 15.41 -11.74 -7.76
C SER A 162 15.60 -12.73 -6.63
N PHE A 163 14.70 -13.70 -6.53
CA PHE A 163 14.83 -14.88 -5.68
C PHE A 163 14.78 -16.15 -6.54
N ASN A 164 15.75 -17.03 -6.31
CA ASN A 164 15.99 -18.20 -7.14
C ASN A 164 16.20 -19.44 -6.28
N LEU A 165 15.70 -20.58 -6.74
CA LEU A 165 15.95 -21.91 -6.18
C LEU A 165 16.16 -22.89 -7.32
N GLY A 166 17.14 -23.79 -7.21
CA GLY A 166 17.44 -24.75 -8.28
C GLY A 166 17.94 -24.10 -9.58
N ASN A 167 17.73 -24.79 -10.71
CA ASN A 167 18.16 -24.34 -12.04
C ASN A 167 17.00 -24.48 -13.04
N THR A 168 16.38 -23.36 -13.40
CA THR A 168 15.24 -23.33 -14.34
C THR A 168 15.66 -23.61 -15.78
N ASP A 169 16.85 -23.16 -16.21
CA ASP A 169 17.35 -23.31 -17.57
C ASP A 169 17.43 -24.79 -17.99
N GLU A 170 17.84 -25.67 -17.07
CA GLU A 170 17.90 -27.11 -17.30
C GLU A 170 16.57 -27.83 -17.01
N ALA A 171 15.79 -27.33 -16.04
CA ALA A 171 14.59 -28.02 -15.56
C ALA A 171 13.47 -28.09 -16.61
N PHE A 172 13.35 -27.08 -17.49
CA PHE A 172 12.32 -27.10 -18.54
C PHE A 172 12.48 -28.25 -19.52
N ALA A 173 13.71 -28.73 -19.77
CA ALA A 173 13.94 -29.87 -20.66
C ALA A 173 13.33 -31.18 -20.13
N ASN A 174 13.08 -31.25 -18.82
CA ASN A 174 12.48 -32.40 -18.15
C ASN A 174 10.95 -32.26 -17.95
N CYS A 175 10.35 -31.17 -18.44
CA CYS A 175 8.92 -30.94 -18.33
C CYS A 175 8.17 -31.62 -19.48
N ASP A 176 7.07 -32.30 -19.15
CA ASP A 176 6.17 -32.89 -20.16
C ASP A 176 5.25 -31.83 -20.77
N TYR A 177 4.90 -30.80 -19.99
CA TYR A 177 4.09 -29.67 -20.45
C TYR A 177 4.75 -28.35 -20.05
N ILE A 178 4.77 -27.39 -20.98
CA ILE A 178 5.34 -26.05 -20.77
C ILE A 178 4.34 -25.02 -21.28
N PHE A 179 4.04 -24.02 -20.46
CA PHE A 179 3.13 -22.93 -20.81
C PHE A 179 3.77 -21.58 -20.50
N GLU A 180 3.58 -20.63 -21.40
CA GLU A 180 4.06 -19.26 -21.29
C GLU A 180 2.89 -18.29 -21.43
N GLY A 181 2.88 -17.21 -20.67
CA GLY A 181 1.82 -16.22 -20.75
C GLY A 181 2.16 -14.91 -20.09
N GLU A 182 1.26 -13.95 -20.28
CA GLU A 182 1.29 -12.66 -19.64
C GLU A 182 0.00 -12.47 -18.83
N THR A 183 0.08 -11.72 -17.75
CA THR A 183 -1.08 -11.32 -16.96
C THR A 183 -0.92 -9.90 -16.45
N PHE A 184 -2.05 -9.26 -16.16
CA PHE A 184 -2.10 -7.89 -15.68
C PHE A 184 -2.97 -7.82 -14.43
N SER A 185 -2.45 -7.17 -13.39
CA SER A 185 -3.21 -6.78 -12.21
C SER A 185 -3.26 -5.27 -12.13
N ASN A 186 -4.46 -4.69 -12.14
CA ASN A 186 -4.61 -3.25 -12.04
C ASN A 186 -4.36 -2.75 -10.61
N GLY A 187 -4.16 -1.44 -10.47
CA GLY A 187 -4.06 -0.77 -9.18
C GLY A 187 -5.39 -0.75 -8.42
N GLN A 188 -5.33 -0.33 -7.16
CA GLN A 188 -6.48 -0.28 -6.27
C GLN A 188 -6.35 0.88 -5.29
N GLU A 189 -7.40 1.68 -5.18
CA GLU A 189 -7.51 2.77 -4.21
C GLU A 189 -7.98 2.24 -2.84
N GLN A 190 -7.40 2.75 -1.76
CA GLN A 190 -7.64 2.30 -0.40
C GLN A 190 -9.07 2.63 0.04
N LEU A 191 -9.62 3.78 -0.39
CA LEU A 191 -10.95 4.26 -0.06
C LEU A 191 -11.26 4.18 1.45
N TYR A 192 -10.27 4.50 2.29
CA TYR A 192 -10.53 4.83 3.70
C TYR A 192 -11.59 5.92 3.77
N ILE A 193 -12.54 5.83 4.70
CA ILE A 193 -13.70 6.73 4.74
C ILE A 193 -13.26 8.14 5.13
N GLU A 194 -12.41 8.25 6.16
CA GLU A 194 -11.75 9.48 6.55
C GLU A 194 -10.57 9.74 5.61
N ALA A 195 -10.60 10.83 4.83
CA ALA A 195 -9.50 11.22 3.94
C ALA A 195 -8.18 11.50 4.70
N GLN A 196 -7.10 11.78 3.98
CA GLN A 196 -5.88 12.29 4.58
C GLN A 196 -6.13 13.61 5.30
N GLY A 197 -5.53 13.78 6.48
CA GLY A 197 -5.66 15.01 7.22
C GLY A 197 -4.75 15.12 8.42
N SER A 198 -4.51 16.36 8.81
CA SER A 198 -3.69 16.74 9.95
C SER A 198 -4.15 18.07 10.54
N TYR A 199 -3.91 18.23 11.83
CA TYR A 199 -4.06 19.47 12.56
C TYR A 199 -2.76 19.74 13.34
N ALA A 200 -2.11 20.86 13.06
CA ALA A 200 -0.86 21.24 13.69
C ALA A 200 -1.05 22.49 14.55
N GLU A 201 -0.59 22.47 15.80
CA GLU A 201 -0.69 23.59 16.73
C GLU A 201 0.66 23.92 17.37
N PRO A 202 0.97 25.21 17.57
CA PRO A 202 2.20 25.61 18.25
C PRO A 202 2.05 25.41 19.77
N LEU A 203 3.07 24.85 20.40
CA LEU A 203 3.23 24.74 21.84
C LEU A 203 4.33 25.68 22.35
N GLU A 204 4.56 25.67 23.65
CA GLU A 204 5.62 26.47 24.28
C GLU A 204 7.01 26.12 23.72
N ASN A 205 7.94 27.08 23.82
CA ASN A 205 9.34 26.91 23.44
C ASN A 205 9.56 26.47 21.97
N GLY A 206 8.64 26.82 21.08
CA GLY A 206 8.75 26.50 19.65
C GLY A 206 8.50 25.03 19.30
N THR A 207 7.92 24.27 20.22
CA THR A 207 7.43 22.90 19.97
C THR A 207 6.18 22.97 19.09
N ILE A 208 5.96 21.98 18.23
CA ILE A 208 4.75 21.83 17.41
C ILE A 208 4.14 20.47 17.71
N LYS A 209 2.84 20.46 17.99
CA LYS A 209 2.04 19.25 18.12
C LYS A 209 1.25 19.03 16.85
N ILE A 210 1.29 17.81 16.33
CA ILE A 210 0.60 17.42 15.10
C ILE A 210 -0.34 16.25 15.43
N THR A 211 -1.64 16.51 15.38
CA THR A 211 -2.65 15.45 15.39
C THR A 211 -2.85 14.98 13.95
N SER A 212 -2.48 13.74 13.63
CA SER A 212 -2.46 13.23 12.25
C SER A 212 -3.25 11.93 12.11
N SER A 213 -3.99 11.80 11.01
CA SER A 213 -4.56 10.52 10.61
C SER A 213 -3.47 9.69 9.91
N THR A 214 -2.61 9.03 10.71
CA THR A 214 -1.44 8.28 10.23
C THR A 214 -1.29 6.94 10.94
N GLN A 215 -0.77 5.94 10.22
CA GLN A 215 -0.31 4.66 10.77
C GLN A 215 1.17 4.72 11.20
N GLY A 216 1.92 5.73 10.76
CA GLY A 216 3.36 5.88 10.99
C GLY A 216 3.73 7.18 11.72
N PRO A 217 3.35 7.37 13.00
CA PRO A 217 3.62 8.63 13.72
C PRO A 217 5.12 8.97 13.82
N THR A 218 5.99 7.96 13.93
CA THR A 218 7.45 8.16 13.95
C THR A 218 7.98 8.69 12.61
N ALA A 219 7.44 8.22 11.49
CA ALA A 219 7.81 8.72 10.17
C ALA A 219 7.41 10.19 10.02
N VAL A 220 6.18 10.53 10.39
CA VAL A 220 5.70 11.92 10.44
C VAL A 220 6.61 12.80 11.29
N GLN A 221 6.94 12.36 12.50
CA GLN A 221 7.78 13.13 13.43
C GLN A 221 9.17 13.39 12.86
N LYS A 222 9.82 12.36 12.32
CA LYS A 222 11.17 12.45 11.75
C LYS A 222 11.20 13.38 10.54
N THR A 223 10.25 13.23 9.63
CA THR A 223 10.19 14.03 8.40
C THR A 223 9.83 15.48 8.72
N ALA A 224 8.86 15.73 9.61
CA ALA A 224 8.55 17.09 10.06
C ALA A 224 9.77 17.76 10.72
N ALA A 225 10.53 17.03 11.55
CA ALA A 225 11.75 17.54 12.15
C ALA A 225 12.79 17.95 11.08
N SER A 226 13.05 17.08 10.09
CA SER A 226 14.00 17.36 9.00
C SER A 226 13.57 18.54 8.13
N VAL A 227 12.31 18.57 7.68
CA VAL A 227 11.77 19.66 6.84
C VAL A 227 11.78 21.00 7.59
N LEU A 228 11.47 21.00 8.89
CA LEU A 228 11.45 22.22 9.70
C LEU A 228 12.83 22.63 10.22
N GLY A 229 13.89 21.84 9.99
CA GLY A 229 15.21 22.09 10.56
C GLY A 229 15.19 22.06 12.10
N LEU A 230 14.29 21.29 12.70
CA LEU A 230 14.10 21.18 14.14
C LEU A 230 14.58 19.83 14.66
N PRO A 231 15.05 19.74 15.91
CA PRO A 231 15.32 18.45 16.53
C PRO A 231 14.00 17.72 16.84
N MET A 232 13.98 16.39 16.72
CA MET A 232 12.75 15.58 16.87
C MET A 232 11.98 15.80 18.17
N HIS A 233 12.66 16.15 19.27
CA HIS A 233 12.00 16.43 20.56
C HIS A 233 11.12 17.69 20.55
N LYS A 234 11.21 18.54 19.50
CA LYS A 234 10.33 19.69 19.28
C LYS A 234 9.06 19.34 18.52
N ILE A 235 8.92 18.09 18.06
CA ILE A 235 7.76 17.63 17.29
C ILE A 235 7.05 16.55 18.10
N GLU A 236 5.79 16.80 18.45
CA GLU A 236 4.89 15.82 19.04
C GLU A 236 3.91 15.36 17.96
N VAL A 237 3.69 14.05 17.84
CA VAL A 237 2.71 13.49 16.89
C VAL A 237 1.71 12.62 17.64
N ASP A 238 0.45 13.04 17.59
CA ASP A 238 -0.67 12.33 18.19
C ASP A 238 -1.55 11.68 17.12
N VAL A 239 -1.97 10.45 17.40
CA VAL A 239 -2.91 9.70 16.57
C VAL A 239 -4.11 9.31 17.43
N THR A 240 -5.27 9.93 17.18
CA THR A 240 -6.49 9.64 17.95
C THR A 240 -7.06 8.28 17.58
N ARG A 241 -7.47 8.13 16.32
CA ARG A 241 -7.98 6.93 15.65
C ARG A 241 -8.05 7.22 14.16
N LEU A 242 -8.17 6.18 13.33
CA LEU A 242 -8.25 6.31 11.87
C LEU A 242 -9.61 5.83 11.37
N GLY A 243 -10.25 6.58 10.48
CA GLY A 243 -11.42 6.16 9.70
C GLY A 243 -11.05 5.24 8.53
N GLY A 244 -10.19 4.26 8.79
CA GLY A 244 -9.53 3.42 7.79
C GLY A 244 -8.16 3.97 7.37
N GLY A 245 -7.28 3.08 6.91
CA GLY A 245 -5.95 3.42 6.40
C GLY A 245 -5.48 2.43 5.33
N PHE A 246 -5.57 1.13 5.64
CA PHE A 246 -5.31 0.03 4.69
C PHE A 246 -3.92 0.06 4.03
N GLY A 247 -2.94 0.73 4.65
CA GLY A 247 -1.59 0.96 4.12
C GLY A 247 -1.42 2.37 3.54
N GLY A 248 -2.48 2.98 3.01
CA GLY A 248 -2.42 4.32 2.41
C GLY A 248 -2.18 5.46 3.40
N LYS A 249 -2.12 5.16 4.70
CA LYS A 249 -1.75 6.13 5.75
C LYS A 249 -0.46 5.74 6.47
N GLU A 250 0.32 4.81 5.91
CA GLU A 250 1.64 4.41 6.44
C GLU A 250 2.67 5.52 6.22
N ASP A 251 3.09 5.73 4.96
CA ASP A 251 4.01 6.81 4.59
C ASP A 251 3.28 8.02 4.00
N GLN A 252 2.23 7.77 3.19
CA GLN A 252 1.49 8.79 2.44
C GLN A 252 0.68 9.78 3.31
N ALA A 253 0.58 9.57 4.62
CA ALA A 253 0.01 10.56 5.55
C ALA A 253 1.00 11.70 5.89
N THR A 254 2.30 11.45 5.70
CA THR A 254 3.40 12.34 6.10
C THR A 254 3.35 13.72 5.43
N PRO A 255 3.16 13.85 4.09
CA PRO A 255 3.25 15.15 3.44
C PRO A 255 2.25 16.15 4.02
N TRP A 256 1.02 15.71 4.29
CA TRP A 256 -0.06 16.56 4.81
C TRP A 256 0.21 17.02 6.24
N ALA A 257 0.74 16.13 7.09
CA ALA A 257 1.15 16.48 8.44
C ALA A 257 2.30 17.50 8.45
N VAL A 258 3.29 17.29 7.59
CA VAL A 258 4.45 18.18 7.44
C VAL A 258 4.06 19.55 6.89
N MET A 259 3.17 19.61 5.90
CA MET A 259 2.65 20.87 5.34
C MET A 259 1.92 21.70 6.39
N ALA A 260 1.04 21.07 7.19
CA ALA A 260 0.36 21.76 8.28
C ALA A 260 1.38 22.26 9.33
N ALA A 261 2.37 21.46 9.69
CA ALA A 261 3.42 21.84 10.63
C ALA A 261 4.30 22.99 10.10
N LEU A 262 4.62 23.02 8.80
CA LEU A 262 5.35 24.11 8.15
C LEU A 262 4.59 25.43 8.23
N ALA A 263 3.30 25.41 7.91
CA ALA A 263 2.47 26.61 8.04
C ALA A 263 2.40 27.09 9.50
N THR A 264 2.17 26.17 10.44
CA THR A 264 2.16 26.47 11.88
C THR A 264 3.50 27.02 12.37
N TYR A 265 4.62 26.49 11.86
CA TYR A 265 5.96 26.96 12.18
C TYR A 265 6.16 28.42 11.81
N HIS A 266 5.71 28.84 10.62
CA HIS A 266 5.86 30.22 10.16
C HIS A 266 4.86 31.17 10.78
N LEU A 267 3.59 30.79 10.87
CA LEU A 267 2.50 31.67 11.33
C LEU A 267 2.43 31.78 12.84
N LYS A 268 3.06 30.85 13.58
CA LYS A 268 2.89 30.71 15.03
C LYS A 268 1.42 30.61 15.44
N GLN A 269 0.59 30.06 14.55
CA GLN A 269 -0.84 29.85 14.71
C GLN A 269 -1.17 28.42 14.30
N SER A 270 -2.25 27.84 14.82
CA SER A 270 -2.68 26.50 14.43
C SER A 270 -3.21 26.45 12.99
N VAL A 271 -2.94 25.35 12.30
CA VAL A 271 -3.33 25.11 10.91
C VAL A 271 -3.91 23.71 10.78
N LYS A 272 -5.05 23.61 10.11
CA LYS A 272 -5.73 22.35 9.80
C LYS A 272 -5.77 22.11 8.30
N LEU A 273 -5.34 20.92 7.88
CA LEU A 273 -5.36 20.47 6.49
C LEU A 273 -6.12 19.15 6.43
N VAL A 274 -7.27 19.14 5.76
CA VAL A 274 -8.03 17.91 5.48
C VAL A 274 -8.31 17.88 3.99
N LEU A 275 -7.87 16.81 3.32
CA LEU A 275 -8.09 16.67 1.89
C LEU A 275 -9.56 16.35 1.62
N ASN A 276 -10.12 16.92 0.56
CA ASN A 276 -11.36 16.36 0.03
C ASN A 276 -11.04 15.06 -0.73
N ARG A 277 -12.08 14.26 -1.00
CA ARG A 277 -11.91 12.97 -1.68
C ARG A 277 -11.23 13.09 -3.05
N HIS A 278 -11.51 14.13 -3.85
CA HIS A 278 -10.93 14.25 -5.19
C HIS A 278 -9.44 14.60 -5.17
N ASP A 279 -9.01 15.40 -4.20
CA ASP A 279 -7.61 15.74 -3.97
C ASP A 279 -6.87 14.50 -3.43
N ASP A 280 -7.46 13.82 -2.45
CA ASP A 280 -6.95 12.58 -1.87
C ASP A 280 -6.69 11.49 -2.92
N LEU A 281 -7.69 11.18 -3.77
CA LEU A 281 -7.57 10.20 -4.87
C LEU A 281 -6.52 10.57 -5.91
N ARG A 282 -6.28 11.85 -6.13
CA ARG A 282 -5.37 12.35 -7.17
C ARG A 282 -3.93 12.37 -6.68
N MET A 283 -3.72 12.81 -5.45
CA MET A 283 -2.39 13.14 -4.93
C MET A 283 -1.75 11.99 -4.14
N THR A 284 -2.53 11.00 -3.68
CA THR A 284 -1.99 9.88 -2.90
C THR A 284 -1.71 8.63 -3.72
N GLY A 285 -0.71 7.89 -3.24
CA GLY A 285 -0.32 6.57 -3.72
C GLY A 285 -1.35 5.49 -3.46
N LYS A 286 -1.44 4.53 -4.40
CA LYS A 286 -2.40 3.43 -4.40
C LYS A 286 -1.68 2.09 -4.39
N ARG A 287 -2.41 0.98 -4.49
CA ARG A 287 -1.81 -0.33 -4.79
C ARG A 287 -1.14 -0.28 -6.17
N HIS A 288 0.09 -0.77 -6.25
CA HIS A 288 0.83 -0.97 -7.49
C HIS A 288 0.09 -1.87 -8.50
N PRO A 289 -0.14 -1.38 -9.73
CA PRO A 289 -0.41 -2.22 -10.89
C PRO A 289 0.81 -3.08 -11.26
N TYR A 290 0.57 -4.27 -11.79
CA TYR A 290 1.59 -5.21 -12.26
C TYR A 290 1.29 -5.65 -13.68
N GLU A 291 2.30 -5.54 -14.55
CA GLU A 291 2.38 -6.28 -15.81
C GLU A 291 3.36 -7.44 -15.57
N SER A 292 2.98 -8.68 -15.85
CA SER A 292 3.82 -9.83 -15.50
C SER A 292 3.84 -10.90 -16.58
N THR A 293 5.01 -11.45 -16.84
CA THR A 293 5.23 -12.55 -17.76
C THR A 293 5.63 -13.79 -16.96
N TYR A 294 5.16 -14.96 -17.35
CA TYR A 294 5.49 -16.20 -16.67
C TYR A 294 5.72 -17.35 -17.64
N LYS A 295 6.46 -18.35 -17.16
CA LYS A 295 6.65 -19.65 -17.78
C LYS A 295 6.55 -20.74 -16.71
N ILE A 296 5.68 -21.72 -16.91
CA ILE A 296 5.45 -22.82 -15.97
C ILE A 296 5.64 -24.17 -16.66
N GLY A 297 6.40 -25.05 -16.01
CA GLY A 297 6.70 -26.41 -16.49
C GLY A 297 6.13 -27.47 -15.55
N LEU A 298 5.38 -28.43 -16.10
CA LEU A 298 4.72 -29.52 -15.37
C LEU A 298 5.22 -30.89 -15.83
N SER A 299 5.22 -31.86 -14.91
CA SER A 299 5.32 -33.28 -15.26
C SER A 299 3.97 -33.87 -15.69
N LYS A 300 3.98 -35.11 -16.21
CA LYS A 300 2.76 -35.92 -16.45
C LYS A 300 1.85 -36.06 -15.23
N ASP A 301 2.43 -36.11 -14.03
CA ASP A 301 1.72 -36.20 -12.76
C ASP A 301 1.29 -34.83 -12.22
N LEU A 302 1.34 -33.78 -13.05
CA LEU A 302 0.94 -32.40 -12.74
C LEU A 302 1.77 -31.74 -11.62
N LYS A 303 2.98 -32.21 -11.37
CA LYS A 303 3.94 -31.55 -10.47
C LYS A 303 4.61 -30.37 -11.16
N ILE A 304 4.70 -29.22 -10.50
CA ILE A 304 5.42 -28.04 -11.00
C ILE A 304 6.92 -28.27 -10.82
N LEU A 305 7.61 -28.47 -11.94
CA LEU A 305 9.04 -28.73 -11.96
C LEU A 305 9.86 -27.45 -12.10
N ALA A 306 9.34 -26.47 -12.85
CA ALA A 306 10.00 -25.20 -13.11
C ALA A 306 8.99 -24.06 -13.18
N TYR A 307 9.36 -22.91 -12.63
CA TYR A 307 8.58 -21.68 -12.73
C TYR A 307 9.50 -20.47 -12.88
N GLU A 308 9.32 -19.73 -13.97
CA GLU A 308 9.94 -18.42 -14.16
C GLU A 308 8.88 -17.34 -14.20
N VAL A 309 9.15 -16.24 -13.52
CA VAL A 309 8.23 -15.10 -13.48
C VAL A 309 8.99 -13.78 -13.42
N GLU A 310 8.50 -12.84 -14.22
CA GLU A 310 8.91 -11.46 -14.18
C GLU A 310 7.73 -10.58 -13.78
N PHE A 311 7.96 -9.72 -12.80
CA PHE A 311 6.99 -8.76 -12.29
C PHE A 311 7.45 -7.33 -12.63
N LEU A 312 6.68 -6.62 -13.45
CA LEU A 312 6.86 -5.19 -13.68
C LEU A 312 5.90 -4.43 -12.78
N GLN A 313 6.41 -4.02 -11.62
CA GLN A 313 5.69 -3.23 -10.63
C GLN A 313 5.69 -1.76 -11.08
N ASN A 314 4.52 -1.18 -11.32
CA ASN A 314 4.41 0.24 -11.63
C ASN A 314 4.49 1.07 -10.33
N SER A 315 5.67 1.62 -10.05
CA SER A 315 6.01 2.30 -8.80
C SER A 315 5.57 3.76 -8.72
N GLY A 316 5.24 4.38 -9.85
CA GLY A 316 5.01 5.83 -9.91
C GLY A 316 6.31 6.61 -9.94
N ALA A 317 6.24 7.88 -9.54
CA ALA A 317 7.29 8.87 -9.72
C ALA A 317 8.47 8.76 -8.74
N ALA A 318 8.23 8.25 -7.54
CA ALA A 318 9.20 8.14 -6.45
C ALA A 318 9.10 6.78 -5.76
N ALA A 319 10.06 6.48 -4.88
CA ALA A 319 10.17 5.16 -4.31
C ALA A 319 9.01 4.77 -3.38
N ASP A 320 8.67 5.66 -2.45
CA ASP A 320 7.81 5.33 -1.30
C ASP A 320 8.20 3.94 -0.73
N LEU A 321 7.23 3.03 -0.58
CA LEU A 321 7.44 1.67 -0.10
C LEU A 321 7.65 0.65 -1.23
N SER A 322 7.79 1.11 -2.49
CA SER A 322 7.94 0.22 -3.66
C SER A 322 9.04 -0.82 -3.53
N PRO A 323 10.27 -0.49 -3.07
CA PRO A 323 11.33 -1.50 -2.90
C PRO A 323 10.98 -2.62 -1.93
N ALA A 324 10.31 -2.31 -0.81
CA ALA A 324 9.89 -3.32 0.16
C ALA A 324 8.71 -4.17 -0.37
N ILE A 325 7.80 -3.56 -1.13
CA ILE A 325 6.68 -4.24 -1.79
C ILE A 325 7.17 -5.21 -2.88
N ALA A 326 8.21 -4.83 -3.62
CA ALA A 326 8.90 -5.68 -4.59
C ALA A 326 9.37 -6.98 -3.94
N GLU A 327 10.07 -6.89 -2.81
CA GLU A 327 10.56 -8.08 -2.09
C GLU A 327 9.43 -8.95 -1.57
N ARG A 328 8.38 -8.34 -1.03
CA ARG A 328 7.20 -9.10 -0.61
C ARG A 328 6.50 -9.81 -1.76
N THR A 329 6.52 -9.25 -2.97
CA THR A 329 6.05 -9.94 -4.17
C THR A 329 6.86 -11.22 -4.39
N LEU A 330 8.19 -11.13 -4.32
CA LEU A 330 9.07 -12.29 -4.52
C LEU A 330 8.88 -13.35 -3.43
N PHE A 331 8.70 -12.96 -2.16
CA PHE A 331 8.39 -13.88 -1.05
C PHE A 331 7.11 -14.69 -1.27
N HIS A 332 6.19 -14.21 -2.13
CA HIS A 332 4.88 -14.85 -2.36
C HIS A 332 4.71 -15.32 -3.82
N ALA A 333 5.78 -15.29 -4.63
CA ALA A 333 5.72 -15.63 -6.05
C ALA A 333 5.28 -17.08 -6.32
N THR A 334 5.54 -18.00 -5.37
CA THR A 334 5.11 -19.41 -5.46
C THR A 334 3.86 -19.74 -4.64
N ASN A 335 3.26 -18.75 -3.96
CA ASN A 335 2.10 -18.93 -3.07
C ASN A 335 2.28 -20.13 -2.11
N SER A 336 1.30 -21.05 -2.08
CA SER A 336 1.31 -22.26 -1.25
C SER A 336 1.87 -23.48 -1.96
N TYR A 337 2.67 -23.28 -3.01
CA TYR A 337 3.18 -24.37 -3.84
C TYR A 337 4.68 -24.56 -3.66
N PHE A 338 5.09 -25.82 -3.51
CA PHE A 338 6.50 -26.17 -3.63
C PHE A 338 6.88 -26.26 -5.11
N VAL A 339 7.92 -25.52 -5.49
CA VAL A 339 8.50 -25.54 -6.83
C VAL A 339 10.01 -25.65 -6.69
N LYS A 340 10.58 -26.74 -7.18
CA LYS A 340 12.00 -27.06 -6.98
C LYS A 340 12.94 -26.14 -7.76
N ASN A 341 12.51 -25.65 -8.92
CA ASN A 341 13.29 -24.76 -9.76
C ASN A 341 12.51 -23.48 -10.02
N VAL A 342 12.93 -22.37 -9.42
CA VAL A 342 12.25 -21.08 -9.49
C VAL A 342 13.24 -20.00 -9.86
N LYS A 343 12.84 -19.12 -10.77
CA LYS A 343 13.50 -17.85 -11.02
C LYS A 343 12.45 -16.76 -11.04
N SER A 344 12.48 -15.89 -10.04
CA SER A 344 11.51 -14.81 -9.90
C SER A 344 12.23 -13.47 -9.84
N THR A 345 11.82 -12.53 -10.68
CA THR A 345 12.45 -11.20 -10.76
C THR A 345 11.38 -10.12 -10.72
N VAL A 346 11.64 -9.04 -10.00
CA VAL A 346 10.77 -7.86 -9.93
C VAL A 346 11.53 -6.58 -10.28
N TYR A 347 10.88 -5.73 -11.06
CA TYR A 347 11.36 -4.41 -11.47
C TYR A 347 10.41 -3.33 -10.93
N SER A 348 10.93 -2.45 -10.08
CA SER A 348 10.24 -1.23 -9.63
C SER A 348 10.30 -0.17 -10.74
N CYS A 349 9.33 -0.17 -11.64
CA CYS A 349 9.29 0.66 -12.83
C CYS A 349 8.91 2.10 -12.47
N LYS A 350 9.77 3.08 -12.81
CA LYS A 350 9.52 4.50 -12.56
C LYS A 350 8.68 5.09 -13.68
N THR A 351 7.52 5.64 -13.32
CA THR A 351 6.52 6.21 -14.23
C THR A 351 6.11 7.62 -13.78
N HIS A 352 5.35 8.33 -14.60
CA HIS A 352 4.85 9.68 -14.33
C HIS A 352 3.44 9.66 -13.71
N LEU A 353 3.28 8.79 -12.71
CA LEU A 353 2.06 8.60 -11.91
C LEU A 353 2.38 8.87 -10.43
N PRO A 354 1.38 9.16 -9.58
CA PRO A 354 1.60 9.30 -8.14
C PRO A 354 2.38 8.10 -7.59
N PRO A 355 3.37 8.31 -6.71
CA PRO A 355 4.14 7.23 -6.10
C PRO A 355 3.20 6.22 -5.44
N ASN A 356 3.15 4.98 -5.93
CA ASN A 356 2.29 3.96 -5.35
C ASN A 356 2.86 3.49 -4.02
N THR A 357 1.97 3.06 -3.12
CA THR A 357 2.30 2.84 -1.70
C THR A 357 1.76 1.50 -1.19
N ALA A 358 1.88 1.29 0.12
CA ALA A 358 1.27 0.18 0.82
C ALA A 358 -0.25 0.10 0.57
N PHE A 359 -0.68 -1.10 0.23
CA PHE A 359 -2.06 -1.54 0.35
C PHE A 359 -2.06 -2.90 1.03
N ARG A 360 -3.00 -3.17 1.94
CA ARG A 360 -3.23 -4.50 2.56
C ARG A 360 -2.88 -5.69 1.63
N GLY A 361 -1.89 -6.47 2.07
CA GLY A 361 -1.28 -7.56 1.31
C GLY A 361 0.13 -7.24 0.79
N PHE A 362 0.39 -5.96 0.45
CA PHE A 362 1.72 -5.39 0.25
C PHE A 362 2.54 -6.14 -0.82
N GLY A 363 2.04 -6.24 -2.05
CA GLY A 363 2.69 -6.98 -3.15
C GLY A 363 2.40 -8.48 -3.18
N GLY A 364 2.09 -9.08 -2.03
CA GLY A 364 1.72 -10.50 -1.93
C GLY A 364 0.57 -10.91 -2.84
N PRO A 365 -0.58 -10.19 -2.87
CA PRO A 365 -1.69 -10.50 -3.76
C PRO A 365 -1.29 -10.52 -5.24
N GLN A 366 -0.46 -9.56 -5.67
CA GLN A 366 0.01 -9.49 -7.06
C GLN A 366 0.94 -10.67 -7.39
N GLY A 367 1.87 -11.01 -6.49
CA GLY A 367 2.75 -12.17 -6.66
C GLY A 367 1.98 -13.49 -6.78
N MET A 368 1.04 -13.74 -5.86
CA MET A 368 0.22 -14.96 -5.85
C MET A 368 -0.70 -15.05 -7.07
N PHE A 369 -1.25 -13.93 -7.55
CA PHE A 369 -2.14 -13.91 -8.70
C PHE A 369 -1.49 -14.45 -9.98
N VAL A 370 -0.19 -14.21 -10.18
CA VAL A 370 0.51 -14.67 -11.38
C VAL A 370 0.64 -16.18 -11.43
N ILE A 371 1.04 -16.83 -10.33
CA ILE A 371 1.14 -18.29 -10.31
C ILE A 371 -0.23 -18.96 -10.41
N GLU A 372 -1.28 -18.41 -9.80
CA GLU A 372 -2.65 -18.91 -10.00
C GLU A 372 -3.11 -18.76 -11.46
N SER A 373 -2.74 -17.66 -12.12
CA SER A 373 -3.01 -17.46 -13.56
C SER A 373 -2.28 -18.49 -14.43
N ALA A 374 -1.02 -18.78 -14.10
CA ALA A 374 -0.23 -19.79 -14.79
C ALA A 374 -0.81 -21.20 -14.62
N ILE A 375 -1.23 -21.55 -13.40
CA ILE A 375 -1.92 -22.81 -13.11
C ILE A 375 -3.26 -22.90 -13.85
N ALA A 376 -4.05 -21.81 -13.86
CA ALA A 376 -5.33 -21.77 -14.56
C ALA A 376 -5.15 -21.99 -16.08
N LYS A 377 -4.16 -21.34 -16.69
CA LYS A 377 -3.82 -21.53 -18.11
C LYS A 377 -3.39 -22.97 -18.40
N ALA A 378 -2.44 -23.51 -17.63
CA ALA A 378 -1.96 -24.87 -17.78
C ALA A 378 -3.09 -25.90 -17.64
N ALA A 379 -3.95 -25.73 -16.63
CA ALA A 379 -5.12 -26.58 -16.42
C ALA A 379 -6.09 -26.57 -17.60
N SER A 380 -6.38 -25.38 -18.14
CA SER A 380 -7.28 -25.21 -19.28
C SER A 380 -6.73 -25.87 -20.54
N GLU A 381 -5.43 -25.75 -20.81
CA GLU A 381 -4.82 -26.30 -22.03
C GLU A 381 -4.60 -27.81 -21.97
N ILE A 382 -4.31 -28.37 -20.79
CA ILE A 382 -4.23 -29.83 -20.58
C ILE A 382 -5.64 -30.46 -20.53
N GLY A 383 -6.67 -29.68 -20.18
CA GLY A 383 -8.03 -30.19 -19.99
C GLY A 383 -8.27 -30.84 -18.63
N VAL A 384 -7.63 -30.32 -17.57
CA VAL A 384 -7.80 -30.77 -16.18
C VAL A 384 -8.32 -29.65 -15.29
N SER A 385 -8.86 -30.00 -14.12
CA SER A 385 -9.20 -29.00 -13.10
C SER A 385 -7.93 -28.39 -12.52
N ALA A 386 -7.86 -27.06 -12.41
CA ALA A 386 -6.75 -26.35 -11.77
C ALA A 386 -6.43 -26.90 -10.38
N ARG A 387 -7.46 -27.32 -9.63
CA ARG A 387 -7.32 -27.91 -8.31
C ARG A 387 -6.48 -29.18 -8.28
N LYS A 388 -6.43 -29.96 -9.36
CA LYS A 388 -5.55 -31.14 -9.42
C LYS A 388 -4.08 -30.73 -9.42
N ILE A 389 -3.75 -29.66 -10.15
CA ILE A 389 -2.40 -29.09 -10.14
C ILE A 389 -2.11 -28.47 -8.76
N GLN A 390 -3.06 -27.70 -8.21
CA GLN A 390 -2.87 -27.07 -6.90
C GLN A 390 -2.66 -28.11 -5.79
N GLU A 391 -3.52 -29.13 -5.69
CA GLU A 391 -3.40 -30.24 -4.71
C GLU A 391 -2.10 -31.01 -4.85
N ALA A 392 -1.66 -31.27 -6.09
CA ALA A 392 -0.42 -31.98 -6.34
C ALA A 392 0.80 -31.20 -5.82
N ASN A 393 0.72 -29.88 -5.67
CA ASN A 393 1.89 -29.03 -5.38
C ASN A 393 1.83 -28.31 -4.04
N LEU A 394 0.80 -28.52 -3.20
CA LEU A 394 0.73 -27.91 -1.88
C LEU A 394 2.00 -28.15 -1.07
N LEU A 395 2.48 -27.10 -0.41
CA LEU A 395 3.64 -27.15 0.50
C LEU A 395 3.49 -28.27 1.53
N GLN A 396 4.63 -28.90 1.81
CA GLN A 396 4.81 -29.93 2.83
C GLN A 396 5.87 -29.51 3.85
N GLU A 397 5.91 -30.24 4.96
CA GLU A 397 6.90 -30.02 6.00
C GLU A 397 8.32 -30.16 5.44
N ASN A 398 9.18 -29.19 5.73
CA ASN A 398 10.56 -29.09 5.26
C ASN A 398 10.77 -28.71 3.79
N ASP A 399 9.72 -28.36 3.05
CA ASP A 399 9.90 -27.73 1.74
C ASP A 399 10.63 -26.38 1.89
N GLU A 400 11.48 -26.05 0.92
CA GLU A 400 12.24 -24.81 0.88
C GLU A 400 11.57 -23.81 -0.06
N PHE A 401 11.39 -22.57 0.39
CA PHE A 401 10.93 -21.47 -0.46
C PHE A 401 12.07 -20.94 -1.34
N SER A 402 11.72 -20.17 -2.40
CA SER A 402 12.70 -19.57 -3.34
C SER A 402 13.71 -18.61 -2.71
N TYR A 403 13.52 -18.26 -1.43
CA TYR A 403 14.35 -17.36 -0.64
C TYR A 403 15.03 -18.07 0.55
N GLY A 404 15.09 -19.41 0.52
CA GLY A 404 15.88 -20.23 1.46
C GLY A 404 15.22 -20.53 2.80
N GLN A 405 14.02 -20.01 3.07
CA GLN A 405 13.29 -20.38 4.29
C GLN A 405 12.74 -21.80 4.16
N ILE A 406 12.94 -22.61 5.20
CA ILE A 406 12.35 -23.94 5.31
C ILE A 406 10.96 -23.83 5.96
N ALA A 407 9.95 -24.37 5.29
CA ALA A 407 8.58 -24.44 5.78
C ALA A 407 8.48 -25.37 7.00
N LYS A 408 7.88 -24.87 8.08
CA LYS A 408 7.69 -25.60 9.34
C LYS A 408 6.25 -25.49 9.80
N GLN A 409 5.73 -26.54 10.43
CA GLN A 409 4.34 -26.64 10.90
C GLN A 409 3.34 -26.38 9.77
N VAL A 410 3.51 -27.11 8.66
CA VAL A 410 2.78 -26.82 7.42
C VAL A 410 1.35 -27.36 7.48
N GLU A 411 0.38 -26.44 7.41
CA GLU A 411 -1.06 -26.74 7.50
C GLU A 411 -1.81 -26.58 6.16
N ALA A 412 -1.09 -26.48 5.04
CA ALA A 412 -1.69 -26.22 3.71
C ALA A 412 -2.68 -27.33 3.30
N GLN A 413 -2.27 -28.59 3.42
CA GLN A 413 -3.10 -29.74 3.07
C GLN A 413 -4.31 -29.90 4.00
N ASN A 414 -4.12 -29.65 5.31
CA ASN A 414 -5.18 -29.71 6.30
C ASN A 414 -6.22 -28.61 6.07
N SER A 415 -5.79 -27.37 5.85
CA SER A 415 -6.66 -26.24 5.51
C SER A 415 -7.45 -26.50 4.23
N TRP A 416 -6.78 -27.05 3.21
CA TRP A 416 -7.41 -27.43 1.95
C TRP A 416 -8.49 -28.50 2.13
N ASN A 417 -8.20 -29.57 2.87
CA ASN A 417 -9.14 -30.65 3.15
C ASN A 417 -10.31 -30.19 4.04
N ALA A 418 -10.05 -29.32 5.01
CA ALA A 418 -11.09 -28.70 5.82
C ALA A 418 -12.05 -27.87 4.96
N ALA A 419 -11.53 -27.03 4.05
CA ALA A 419 -12.36 -26.27 3.11
C ALA A 419 -13.22 -27.18 2.24
N LYS A 420 -12.65 -28.26 1.68
CA LYS A 420 -13.42 -29.26 0.90
C LYS A 420 -14.59 -29.84 1.69
N THR A 421 -14.39 -30.07 2.99
CA THR A 421 -15.37 -30.70 3.87
C THR A 421 -16.45 -29.70 4.30
N ILE A 422 -16.06 -28.53 4.79
CA ILE A 422 -16.97 -27.49 5.30
C ILE A 422 -17.95 -27.03 4.21
N PHE A 423 -17.47 -26.90 2.97
CA PHE A 423 -18.28 -26.42 1.85
C PHE A 423 -18.87 -27.55 0.99
N ASN A 424 -18.73 -28.82 1.39
CA ASN A 424 -19.14 -29.99 0.60
C ASN A 424 -18.78 -29.88 -0.89
N LEU A 425 -17.49 -29.73 -1.18
CA LEU A 425 -17.04 -29.27 -2.49
C LEU A 425 -17.51 -30.15 -3.67
N LYS A 426 -17.64 -31.46 -3.45
CA LYS A 426 -18.16 -32.41 -4.46
C LYS A 426 -19.59 -32.12 -4.87
N GLU A 427 -20.43 -31.71 -3.91
CA GLU A 427 -21.81 -31.33 -4.19
C GLU A 427 -21.86 -30.01 -4.97
N LEU A 428 -21.08 -29.01 -4.55
CA LEU A 428 -20.98 -27.73 -5.28
C LEU A 428 -20.51 -27.91 -6.72
N GLU A 429 -19.55 -28.80 -6.98
CA GLU A 429 -19.10 -29.12 -8.34
C GLU A 429 -20.24 -29.65 -9.20
N ARG A 430 -20.95 -30.68 -8.70
CA ARG A 430 -22.08 -31.27 -9.40
C ARG A 430 -23.16 -30.23 -9.69
N ASP A 431 -23.47 -29.37 -8.72
CA ASP A 431 -24.47 -28.33 -8.87
C ASP A 431 -24.07 -27.29 -9.94
N VAL A 432 -22.78 -26.95 -10.03
CA VAL A 432 -22.25 -26.06 -11.07
C VAL A 432 -22.31 -26.73 -12.45
N GLU A 433 -21.91 -28.00 -12.55
CA GLU A 433 -21.97 -28.77 -13.80
C GLU A 433 -23.42 -28.92 -14.31
N ASP A 434 -24.34 -29.33 -13.44
CA ASP A 434 -25.76 -29.48 -13.75
C ASP A 434 -26.38 -28.15 -14.15
N PHE A 435 -26.06 -27.06 -13.44
CA PHE A 435 -26.50 -25.71 -13.83
C PHE A 435 -25.97 -25.34 -15.22
N ASN A 436 -24.68 -25.54 -15.47
CA ASN A 436 -24.05 -25.17 -16.74
C ASN A 436 -24.53 -26.02 -17.92
N LYS A 437 -24.91 -27.29 -17.69
CA LYS A 437 -25.49 -28.16 -18.73
C LYS A 437 -26.89 -27.71 -19.14
N ASN A 438 -27.68 -27.26 -18.17
CA ASN A 438 -29.08 -26.88 -18.39
C ASN A 438 -29.27 -25.39 -18.75
N ASN A 439 -28.25 -24.54 -18.57
CA ASN A 439 -28.34 -23.11 -18.85
C ASN A 439 -27.36 -22.70 -19.95
N LYS A 440 -27.88 -22.11 -21.05
CA LYS A 440 -27.05 -21.60 -22.16
C LYS A 440 -26.60 -20.15 -21.96
N ALA A 441 -27.46 -19.30 -21.40
CA ALA A 441 -27.22 -17.87 -21.25
C ALA A 441 -26.42 -17.49 -19.99
N PHE A 442 -26.49 -18.33 -18.95
CA PHE A 442 -25.80 -18.10 -17.68
C PHE A 442 -24.93 -19.30 -17.36
N LYS A 443 -23.76 -19.02 -16.80
CA LYS A 443 -22.82 -20.03 -16.31
C LYS A 443 -22.42 -19.71 -14.88
N LYS A 444 -22.15 -20.77 -14.11
CA LYS A 444 -21.52 -20.70 -12.80
C LYS A 444 -20.08 -21.18 -12.92
N GLY A 445 -19.21 -20.59 -12.11
CA GLY A 445 -17.83 -21.02 -11.92
C GLY A 445 -17.57 -21.32 -10.45
N LEU A 446 -16.62 -22.20 -10.20
CA LEU A 446 -16.16 -22.57 -8.87
C LEU A 446 -14.63 -22.58 -8.87
N ALA A 447 -14.03 -21.88 -7.93
CA ALA A 447 -12.58 -21.84 -7.73
C ALA A 447 -12.26 -22.04 -6.25
N LEU A 448 -11.13 -22.68 -5.98
CA LEU A 448 -10.54 -22.82 -4.66
C LEU A 448 -9.06 -22.46 -4.79
N MET A 449 -8.53 -21.64 -3.90
CA MET A 449 -7.14 -21.18 -3.94
C MET A 449 -6.55 -21.30 -2.53
N PRO A 450 -5.39 -21.96 -2.38
CA PRO A 450 -4.67 -21.95 -1.12
C PRO A 450 -3.95 -20.61 -0.96
N ILE A 451 -3.63 -20.23 0.28
CA ILE A 451 -2.87 -19.02 0.57
C ILE A 451 -1.84 -19.33 1.65
N THR A 452 -0.59 -18.94 1.37
CA THR A 452 0.48 -18.88 2.36
C THR A 452 0.98 -17.45 2.40
N PHE A 453 0.97 -16.83 3.58
CA PHE A 453 1.34 -15.42 3.73
C PHE A 453 2.37 -15.25 4.86
N GLY A 454 3.54 -14.71 4.52
CA GLY A 454 4.63 -14.49 5.46
C GLY A 454 4.32 -13.34 6.44
N ILE A 455 4.44 -13.60 7.75
CA ILE A 455 4.14 -12.62 8.81
C ILE A 455 5.44 -12.12 9.43
N SER A 456 5.87 -10.94 9.02
CA SER A 456 6.86 -10.08 9.65
C SER A 456 7.01 -8.82 8.78
N PHE A 457 7.65 -7.76 9.29
CA PHE A 457 8.18 -6.72 8.41
C PHE A 457 9.32 -7.29 7.58
N THR A 458 9.39 -6.88 6.31
CA THR A 458 10.53 -7.17 5.43
C THR A 458 11.65 -6.19 5.80
N ASN A 459 12.46 -6.55 6.79
CA ASN A 459 13.72 -5.85 7.05
C ASN A 459 14.83 -6.66 6.39
N THR A 460 15.41 -6.12 5.33
CA THR A 460 16.69 -6.59 4.77
C THR A 460 17.86 -5.93 5.46
#